data_AF-A0A378A4L3-F1
#
_entry.id   AF-A0A378A4L3-F1
#
_cell.length_a   1.000
_cell.length_b   1.000
_cell.length_c   1.000
_cell.angle_alpha   90.00
_cell.angle_beta   90.00
_cell.angle_gamma   90.00
#
_symmetry.space_group_name_H-M   'P 1'
#
loop_
_entity.id
_entity.type
_entity.pdbx_description
1 polymer ?
#
loop_
_entity_poly.entity_id
_entity_poly.type
_entity_poly.pdbx_seq_one_letter_code
_entity_poly.pdbx_strand_id
1 'polypeptide(L)'
;MSDEQRAAIKRRGCAVIKGHFPREQALAWDTAMLEYLDRNHFDDVYKGPGDSFFGSLEASRPEIYPIYWSPSQMQARQSDEMAAVQSFLNRLWRFEQNGKRWFDPDVSVIYPDRIRRRPPGTTSKGLGAHTDSGALERWLLPAYQQVFANVFNGNIDAYDPWDAAHRTEVEEYTVDNTTKCSVFRHLPGLDRAVGHDPGSGAAARGADPGGDGLCAAAPPARRCAGR
;
A
#
# COMPACT_ATOMS: atom_id res chain seq x y z
N MET A 1 -16.58 -12.01 9.99
CA MET A 1 -16.81 -10.66 9.42
C MET A 1 -18.25 -10.59 8.93
N SER A 2 -19.03 -9.59 9.36
CA SER A 2 -20.40 -9.38 8.87
C SER A 2 -20.43 -8.68 7.51
N ASP A 3 -21.56 -8.74 6.82
CA ASP A 3 -21.78 -8.01 5.56
C ASP A 3 -21.72 -6.49 5.76
N GLU A 4 -22.17 -6.02 6.93
CA GLU A 4 -22.05 -4.60 7.31
C GLU A 4 -20.58 -4.15 7.37
N GLN A 5 -19.71 -4.97 7.95
CA GLN A 5 -18.27 -4.68 7.99
C GLN A 5 -17.65 -4.68 6.58
N ARG A 6 -18.04 -5.63 5.72
CA ARG A 6 -17.60 -5.65 4.30
C ARG A 6 -18.07 -4.40 3.56
N ALA A 7 -19.33 -4.00 3.74
CA ALA A 7 -19.88 -2.79 3.14
C ALA A 7 -19.17 -1.52 3.66
N ALA A 8 -18.82 -1.47 4.94
CA ALA A 8 -18.06 -0.37 5.53
C ALA A 8 -16.66 -0.25 4.92
N ILE A 9 -15.95 -1.37 4.71
CA ILE A 9 -14.66 -1.39 4.01
C ILE A 9 -14.85 -0.89 2.57
N LYS A 10 -15.84 -1.41 1.84
CA LYS A 10 -16.12 -0.98 0.47
C LYS A 10 -16.44 0.51 0.36
N ARG A 11 -17.18 1.05 1.32
CA ARG A 11 -17.55 2.47 1.38
C ARG A 11 -16.37 3.38 1.74
N ARG A 12 -15.51 2.95 2.67
CA ARG A 12 -14.39 3.76 3.17
C ARG A 12 -13.12 3.60 2.33
N GLY A 13 -13.01 2.51 1.58
CA GLY A 13 -11.80 2.18 0.84
C GLY A 13 -10.62 1.92 1.76
N CYS A 14 -10.82 1.48 3.01
CA CYS A 14 -9.72 1.14 3.90
C CYS A 14 -10.16 0.22 5.04
N ALA A 15 -9.20 -0.48 5.64
CA ALA A 15 -9.40 -1.31 6.83
C ALA A 15 -8.15 -1.31 7.73
N VAL A 16 -8.39 -1.52 9.04
CA VAL A 16 -7.35 -1.85 10.02
C VAL A 16 -7.64 -3.26 10.53
N ILE A 17 -6.66 -4.15 10.38
CA ILE A 17 -6.74 -5.53 10.89
C ILE A 17 -5.94 -5.60 12.18
N LYS A 18 -6.66 -5.59 13.31
CA LYS A 18 -6.06 -5.65 14.64
C LYS A 18 -5.57 -7.06 14.93
N GLY A 19 -4.39 -7.16 15.53
CA GLY A 19 -3.79 -8.46 15.88
C GLY A 19 -3.49 -9.34 14.66
N HIS A 20 -3.15 -8.72 13.51
CA HIS A 20 -2.78 -9.47 12.30
C HIS A 20 -1.62 -10.43 12.58
N PHE A 21 -0.61 -9.95 13.30
CA PHE A 21 0.44 -10.76 13.89
C PHE A 21 0.43 -10.59 15.41
N PRO A 22 0.85 -11.62 16.18
CA PRO A 22 1.17 -11.47 17.59
C PRO A 22 2.17 -10.33 17.81
N ARG A 23 1.91 -9.49 18.81
CA ARG A 23 2.77 -8.33 19.11
C ARG A 23 4.22 -8.73 19.36
N GLU A 24 4.44 -9.84 20.06
CA GLU A 24 5.78 -10.36 20.33
C GLU A 24 6.53 -10.71 19.05
N GLN A 25 5.87 -11.37 18.09
CA GLN A 25 6.46 -11.69 16.79
C GLN A 25 6.80 -10.43 16.00
N ALA A 26 5.92 -9.44 16.01
CA ALA A 26 6.15 -8.18 15.31
C ALA A 26 7.34 -7.39 15.91
N LEU A 27 7.48 -7.38 17.25
CA LEU A 27 8.63 -6.79 17.93
C LEU A 27 9.93 -7.57 17.67
N ALA A 28 9.88 -8.91 17.67
CA ALA A 28 11.04 -9.74 17.35
C ALA A 28 11.52 -9.49 15.90
N TRP A 29 10.61 -9.33 14.96
CA TRP A 29 10.95 -8.95 13.58
C TRP A 29 11.57 -7.56 13.48
N ASP A 30 11.13 -6.58 14.28
CA ASP A 30 11.73 -5.24 14.35
C ASP A 30 13.17 -5.29 14.87
N THR A 31 13.39 -6.03 15.97
CA THR A 31 14.75 -6.24 16.52
C THR A 31 15.65 -6.96 15.51
N ALA A 32 15.21 -8.05 14.91
CA ALA A 32 15.98 -8.78 13.91
C ALA A 32 16.30 -7.93 12.67
N MET A 33 15.42 -6.97 12.32
CA MET A 33 15.69 -6.04 11.24
C MET A 33 16.83 -5.07 11.61
N LEU A 34 16.86 -4.54 12.83
CA LEU A 34 17.97 -3.70 13.30
C LEU A 34 19.29 -4.46 13.30
N GLU A 35 19.29 -5.67 13.84
CA GLU A 35 20.48 -6.54 13.86
C GLU A 35 20.98 -6.83 12.44
N TYR A 36 20.07 -7.03 11.48
CA TYR A 36 20.43 -7.20 10.08
C TYR A 36 21.05 -5.92 9.49
N LEU A 37 20.52 -4.73 9.78
CA LEU A 37 21.11 -3.46 9.31
C LEU A 37 22.52 -3.27 9.89
N ASP A 38 22.68 -3.49 11.20
CA ASP A 38 23.94 -3.30 11.91
C ASP A 38 25.00 -4.30 11.44
N ARG A 39 24.64 -5.59 11.31
CA ARG A 39 25.55 -6.64 10.83
C ARG A 39 26.06 -6.38 9.41
N ASN A 40 25.28 -5.68 8.59
CA ASN A 40 25.66 -5.34 7.22
C ASN A 40 26.23 -3.92 7.10
N HIS A 41 26.53 -3.24 8.22
CA HIS A 41 27.10 -1.89 8.25
C HIS A 41 26.31 -0.90 7.38
N PHE A 42 24.97 -0.97 7.41
CA PHE A 42 24.11 -0.21 6.50
C PHE A 42 24.41 1.30 6.53
N ASP A 43 24.62 1.86 7.71
CA ASP A 43 24.91 3.29 7.90
C ASP A 43 26.21 3.73 7.21
N ASP A 44 27.20 2.83 7.08
CA ASP A 44 28.50 3.14 6.46
C ASP A 44 28.43 3.09 4.92
N VAL A 45 27.52 2.28 4.37
CA VAL A 45 27.41 2.03 2.93
C VAL A 45 26.29 2.83 2.25
N TYR A 46 25.34 3.36 3.03
CA TYR A 46 24.21 4.10 2.48
C TYR A 46 24.65 5.45 1.91
N LYS A 47 24.42 5.66 0.61
CA LYS A 47 24.86 6.86 -0.14
C LYS A 47 23.75 7.90 -0.35
N GLY A 48 22.64 7.78 0.37
CA GLY A 48 21.45 8.60 0.15
C GLY A 48 20.41 7.93 -0.76
N PRO A 49 19.26 8.60 -0.99
CA PRO A 49 18.17 8.03 -1.76
C PRO A 49 18.61 7.78 -3.21
N GLY A 50 18.38 6.55 -3.68
CA GLY A 50 18.67 6.14 -5.06
C GLY A 50 17.65 6.65 -6.09
N ASP A 51 16.59 7.32 -5.63
CA ASP A 51 15.56 7.96 -6.45
C ASP A 51 15.38 9.44 -6.04
N SER A 52 14.94 10.27 -6.99
CA SER A 52 14.58 11.68 -6.72
C SER A 52 13.14 11.85 -6.26
N PHE A 53 12.39 10.74 -6.13
CA PHE A 53 10.96 10.75 -5.83
C PHE A 53 10.66 11.38 -4.46
N PHE A 54 11.61 11.33 -3.53
CA PHE A 54 11.50 11.92 -2.19
C PHE A 54 12.62 12.91 -1.82
N GLY A 55 13.24 13.57 -2.80
CA GLY A 55 14.54 14.28 -2.71
C GLY A 55 14.70 15.47 -1.75
N SER A 56 13.99 15.54 -0.62
CA SER A 56 14.08 16.65 0.35
C SER A 56 14.42 16.25 1.79
N LEU A 57 14.95 15.04 2.03
CA LEU A 57 15.27 14.53 3.37
C LEU A 57 16.79 14.46 3.62
N GLU A 58 17.34 15.50 4.26
CA GLU A 58 18.69 15.55 4.83
C GLU A 58 18.73 14.85 6.20
N ALA A 59 18.66 13.52 6.25
CA ALA A 59 18.79 12.77 7.50
C ALA A 59 19.99 11.81 7.44
N SER A 60 20.74 11.73 8.55
CA SER A 60 21.87 10.81 8.72
C SER A 60 21.45 9.32 8.63
N ARG A 61 20.18 9.03 8.92
CA ARG A 61 19.52 7.76 8.60
C ARG A 61 18.24 8.04 7.81
N PRO A 62 17.97 7.31 6.72
CA PRO A 62 16.75 7.54 5.96
C PRO A 62 15.53 7.11 6.76
N GLU A 63 14.40 7.79 6.59
CA GLU A 63 13.12 7.31 7.14
C GLU A 63 12.62 6.06 6.42
N ILE A 64 12.99 5.90 5.15
CA ILE A 64 12.62 4.77 4.29
C ILE A 64 13.89 4.03 3.90
N TYR A 65 14.03 2.78 4.34
CA TYR A 65 15.20 1.96 4.07
C TYR A 65 14.97 1.16 2.78
N PRO A 66 15.87 1.25 1.78
CA PRO A 66 15.81 0.47 0.55
C PRO A 66 16.26 -0.98 0.77
N ILE A 67 15.69 -1.64 1.77
CA ILE A 67 15.94 -3.05 2.11
C ILE A 67 14.71 -3.84 1.73
N TYR A 68 14.91 -4.94 1.00
CA TYR A 68 13.82 -5.71 0.39
C TYR A 68 13.76 -7.15 0.88
N TRP A 69 14.88 -7.72 1.34
CA TRP A 69 15.07 -9.17 1.46
C TRP A 69 15.46 -9.64 2.86
N SER A 70 15.23 -8.83 3.90
CA SER A 70 15.50 -9.31 5.26
C SER A 70 14.65 -10.55 5.58
N PRO A 71 15.15 -11.46 6.44
CA PRO A 71 14.38 -12.61 6.88
C PRO A 71 13.01 -12.22 7.46
N SER A 72 12.95 -11.14 8.27
CA SER A 72 11.71 -10.60 8.83
C SER A 72 10.69 -10.22 7.74
N GLN A 73 11.12 -9.50 6.69
CA GLN A 73 10.24 -9.12 5.58
C GLN A 73 9.72 -10.34 4.82
N MET A 74 10.60 -11.31 4.52
CA MET A 74 10.20 -12.49 3.75
C MET A 74 9.28 -13.41 4.54
N GLN A 75 9.54 -13.62 5.83
CA GLN A 75 8.68 -14.39 6.72
C GLN A 75 7.28 -13.79 6.82
N ALA A 76 7.18 -12.47 7.03
CA ALA A 76 5.88 -11.79 7.10
C ALA A 76 5.10 -11.93 5.77
N ARG A 77 5.77 -11.76 4.62
CA ARG A 77 5.12 -11.83 3.29
C ARG A 77 4.60 -13.22 2.94
N GLN A 78 5.30 -14.28 3.34
CA GLN A 78 4.95 -15.66 3.01
C GLN A 78 4.13 -16.37 4.11
N SER A 79 3.75 -15.65 5.17
CA SER A 79 2.98 -16.20 6.29
C SER A 79 1.54 -16.56 5.88
N ASP A 80 0.98 -17.56 6.55
CA ASP A 80 -0.41 -17.99 6.31
C ASP A 80 -1.40 -16.89 6.72
N GLU A 81 -1.09 -16.13 7.78
CA GLU A 81 -1.88 -14.99 8.24
C GLU A 81 -1.98 -13.92 7.14
N MET A 82 -0.85 -13.58 6.51
CA MET A 82 -0.81 -12.64 5.39
C MET A 82 -1.61 -13.16 4.20
N ALA A 83 -1.43 -14.43 3.83
CA ALA A 83 -2.15 -15.04 2.72
C ALA A 83 -3.67 -15.01 2.95
N ALA A 84 -4.13 -15.32 4.16
CA ALA A 84 -5.54 -15.27 4.53
C ALA A 84 -6.12 -13.85 4.43
N VAL A 85 -5.38 -12.85 4.91
CA VAL A 85 -5.79 -11.45 4.82
C VAL A 85 -5.81 -10.94 3.39
N GLN A 86 -4.79 -11.26 2.59
CA GLN A 86 -4.73 -10.89 1.18
C GLN A 86 -5.89 -11.50 0.39
N SER A 87 -6.15 -12.80 0.56
CA SER A 87 -7.31 -13.47 -0.04
C SER A 87 -8.62 -12.78 0.37
N PHE A 88 -8.81 -12.53 1.67
CA PHE A 88 -9.99 -11.84 2.17
C PHE A 88 -10.21 -10.47 1.51
N LEU A 89 -9.16 -9.65 1.40
CA LEU A 89 -9.24 -8.30 0.84
C LEU A 89 -9.45 -8.31 -0.68
N ASN A 90 -8.78 -9.22 -1.39
CA ASN A 90 -8.93 -9.41 -2.83
C ASN A 90 -10.37 -9.82 -3.19
N ARG A 91 -11.00 -10.65 -2.34
CA ARG A 91 -12.40 -11.11 -2.51
C ARG A 91 -13.46 -10.02 -2.33
N LEU A 92 -13.10 -8.80 -1.90
CA LEU A 92 -14.02 -7.65 -1.87
C LEU A 92 -14.29 -7.07 -3.27
N TRP A 93 -13.40 -7.35 -4.21
CA TRP A 93 -13.48 -6.92 -5.59
C TRP A 93 -14.39 -7.82 -6.42
N ARG A 94 -15.00 -7.26 -7.46
CA ARG A 94 -15.55 -8.04 -8.57
C ARG A 94 -14.40 -8.45 -9.48
N PHE A 95 -13.81 -9.60 -9.20
CA PHE A 95 -12.66 -10.16 -9.92
C PHE A 95 -13.05 -11.03 -11.13
N GLU A 96 -14.34 -11.31 -11.31
CA GLU A 96 -14.86 -12.08 -12.45
C GLU A 96 -16.05 -11.34 -13.06
N GLN A 97 -16.05 -11.22 -14.39
CA GLN A 97 -17.11 -10.54 -15.14
C GLN A 97 -17.17 -11.09 -16.56
N ASN A 98 -18.38 -11.32 -17.09
CA ASN A 98 -18.61 -11.76 -18.48
C ASN A 98 -17.80 -13.01 -18.87
N GLY A 99 -17.66 -13.97 -17.95
CA GLY A 99 -16.89 -15.20 -18.17
C GLY A 99 -15.35 -15.01 -18.15
N LYS A 100 -14.84 -13.79 -17.94
CA LYS A 100 -13.41 -13.52 -17.73
C LYS A 100 -13.12 -13.34 -16.25
N ARG A 101 -12.18 -14.12 -15.73
CA ARG A 101 -11.55 -13.89 -14.44
C ARG A 101 -10.34 -12.95 -14.65
N TRP A 102 -10.36 -11.80 -13.98
CA TRP A 102 -9.33 -10.75 -14.09
C TRP A 102 -8.09 -11.06 -13.27
N PHE A 103 -8.26 -11.68 -12.10
CA PHE A 103 -7.17 -12.19 -11.27
C PHE A 103 -7.68 -13.35 -10.39
N ASP A 104 -6.76 -14.15 -9.85
CA ASP A 104 -7.07 -15.13 -8.81
C ASP A 104 -7.04 -14.43 -7.44
N PRO A 105 -8.16 -14.32 -6.71
CA PRO A 105 -8.16 -13.59 -5.45
C PRO A 105 -7.38 -14.33 -4.35
N ASP A 106 -7.17 -15.64 -4.46
CA ASP A 106 -6.58 -16.46 -3.39
C ASP A 106 -5.06 -16.59 -3.48
N VAL A 107 -4.44 -16.05 -4.54
CA VAL A 107 -3.00 -16.08 -4.75
C VAL A 107 -2.50 -14.67 -5.05
N SER A 108 -1.71 -14.13 -4.14
CA SER A 108 -1.02 -12.85 -4.34
C SER A 108 0.46 -13.09 -4.59
N VAL A 109 1.04 -12.34 -5.54
CA VAL A 109 2.47 -12.37 -5.79
C VAL A 109 3.23 -11.68 -4.66
N ILE A 110 4.42 -12.18 -4.33
CA ILE A 110 5.33 -11.45 -3.44
C ILE A 110 5.79 -10.18 -4.17
N TYR A 111 5.41 -9.04 -3.62
CA TYR A 111 5.88 -7.72 -4.06
C TYR A 111 6.87 -7.17 -3.02
N PRO A 112 8.19 -7.26 -3.25
CA PRO A 112 9.19 -6.78 -2.32
C PRO A 112 9.19 -5.26 -2.27
N ASP A 113 8.76 -4.72 -1.14
CA ASP A 113 8.78 -3.28 -0.87
C ASP A 113 9.72 -2.93 0.31
N ARG A 114 10.02 -1.65 0.42
CA ARG A 114 10.89 -1.03 1.42
C ARG A 114 10.25 -1.07 2.81
N ILE A 115 11.07 -0.80 3.83
CA ILE A 115 10.57 -0.57 5.20
C ILE A 115 10.67 0.91 5.55
N ARG A 116 9.81 1.34 6.47
CA ARG A 116 9.86 2.69 7.03
C ARG A 116 10.10 2.61 8.52
N ARG A 117 11.07 3.37 9.02
CA ARG A 117 11.37 3.49 10.46
C ARG A 117 11.56 4.95 10.82
N ARG A 118 10.91 5.38 11.90
CA ARG A 118 11.06 6.71 12.49
C ARG A 118 11.41 6.57 13.96
N PRO A 119 12.68 6.75 14.33
CA PRO A 119 13.08 6.80 15.73
C PRO A 119 12.31 7.87 16.52
N PRO A 120 12.14 7.71 17.84
CA PRO A 120 11.62 8.77 18.69
C PRO A 120 12.42 10.08 18.49
N GLY A 121 11.72 11.20 18.36
CA GLY A 121 12.32 12.52 18.12
C GLY A 121 12.61 12.87 16.66
N THR A 122 12.35 11.97 15.69
CA THR A 122 12.46 12.30 14.26
C THR A 122 11.44 13.37 13.86
N THR A 123 11.93 14.49 13.34
CA THR A 123 11.10 15.51 12.69
C THR A 123 11.01 15.21 11.19
N SER A 124 9.78 15.14 10.68
CA SER A 124 9.51 14.82 9.28
C SER A 124 8.60 15.86 8.68
N LYS A 125 8.87 16.32 7.46
CA LYS A 125 7.91 17.09 6.66
C LYS A 125 6.75 16.21 6.17
N GLY A 126 6.85 14.89 6.36
CA GLY A 126 5.87 13.93 5.88
C GLY A 126 5.84 13.84 4.35
N LEU A 127 4.75 13.30 3.84
CA LEU A 127 4.47 13.19 2.41
C LEU A 127 3.20 13.98 2.11
N GLY A 128 3.22 14.78 1.05
CA GLY A 128 2.01 15.43 0.55
C GLY A 128 0.96 14.40 0.14
N ALA A 129 -0.32 14.78 0.18
CA ALA A 129 -1.39 13.88 -0.25
C ALA A 129 -1.22 13.52 -1.73
N HIS A 130 -1.16 12.22 -2.03
CA HIS A 130 -0.99 11.68 -3.38
C HIS A 130 -1.75 10.37 -3.54
N THR A 131 -1.86 9.91 -4.79
CA THR A 131 -2.31 8.56 -5.14
C THR A 131 -1.22 7.90 -5.98
N ASP A 132 -0.87 6.66 -5.64
CA ASP A 132 0.04 5.83 -6.45
C ASP A 132 -0.70 5.20 -7.64
N SER A 133 -0.05 4.24 -8.30
CA SER A 133 -0.61 3.44 -9.38
C SER A 133 -0.94 4.28 -10.64
N GLY A 134 0.04 5.04 -11.13
CA GLY A 134 -0.10 5.94 -12.26
C GLY A 134 -0.66 7.32 -11.91
N ALA A 135 -0.19 8.32 -12.67
CA ALA A 135 -0.66 9.70 -12.64
C ALA A 135 -1.26 10.03 -14.01
N LEU A 136 -0.45 10.52 -14.94
CA LEU A 136 -0.87 10.88 -16.31
C LEU A 136 -1.55 9.71 -17.04
N GLU A 137 -1.10 8.50 -16.75
CA GLU A 137 -1.63 7.24 -17.26
C GLU A 137 -3.13 7.09 -17.04
N ARG A 138 -3.67 7.62 -15.92
CA ARG A 138 -5.10 7.55 -15.60
C ARG A 138 -5.97 8.27 -16.64
N TRP A 139 -5.38 9.21 -17.38
CA TRP A 139 -6.04 9.91 -18.47
C TRP A 139 -5.64 9.39 -19.84
N LEU A 140 -4.40 8.96 -20.04
CA LEU A 140 -3.89 8.67 -21.38
C LEU A 140 -3.87 7.19 -21.76
N LEU A 141 -3.81 6.26 -20.80
CA LEU A 141 -3.75 4.84 -21.14
C LEU A 141 -5.11 4.29 -21.56
N PRO A 142 -5.19 3.52 -22.66
CA PRO A 142 -6.42 2.85 -23.08
C PRO A 142 -7.03 1.97 -21.99
N ALA A 143 -6.22 1.24 -21.22
CA ALA A 143 -6.71 0.43 -20.11
C ALA A 143 -7.41 1.29 -19.03
N TYR A 144 -6.84 2.44 -18.66
CA TYR A 144 -7.47 3.34 -17.71
C TYR A 144 -8.72 4.05 -18.27
N GLN A 145 -8.74 4.34 -19.57
CA GLN A 145 -9.96 4.80 -20.25
C GLN A 145 -11.11 3.80 -20.11
N GLN A 146 -10.83 2.49 -20.14
CA GLN A 146 -11.83 1.46 -19.87
C GLN A 146 -12.21 1.38 -18.38
N VAL A 147 -11.23 1.38 -17.47
CA VAL A 147 -11.47 1.35 -16.01
C VAL A 147 -12.39 2.50 -15.58
N PHE A 148 -12.17 3.69 -16.14
CA PHE A 148 -12.89 4.91 -15.79
C PHE A 148 -13.92 5.31 -16.85
N ALA A 149 -14.35 4.40 -17.73
CA ALA A 149 -15.27 4.72 -18.83
C ALA A 149 -16.55 5.43 -18.35
N ASN A 150 -17.14 4.95 -17.24
CA ASN A 150 -18.33 5.56 -16.62
C ASN A 150 -18.07 6.95 -16.04
N VAL A 151 -16.83 7.23 -15.61
CA VAL A 151 -16.44 8.57 -15.17
C VAL A 151 -16.31 9.50 -16.38
N PHE A 152 -15.62 9.06 -17.44
CA PHE A 152 -15.36 9.88 -18.62
C PHE A 152 -16.59 10.12 -19.50
N ASN A 153 -17.59 9.23 -19.46
CA ASN A 153 -18.84 9.39 -20.21
C ASN A 153 -19.96 10.11 -19.42
N GLY A 154 -19.68 10.54 -18.18
CA GLY A 154 -20.63 11.28 -17.32
C GLY A 154 -21.54 10.42 -16.44
N ASN A 155 -21.57 9.10 -16.61
CA ASN A 155 -22.38 8.17 -15.80
C ASN A 155 -21.68 7.80 -14.48
N ILE A 156 -21.29 8.80 -13.69
CA ILE A 156 -20.45 8.63 -12.48
C ILE A 156 -21.08 7.65 -11.47
N ASP A 157 -22.41 7.64 -11.34
CA ASP A 157 -23.11 6.75 -10.41
C ASP A 157 -22.99 5.26 -10.79
N ALA A 158 -22.63 4.95 -12.04
CA ALA A 158 -22.38 3.59 -12.51
C ALA A 158 -20.91 3.16 -12.32
N TYR A 159 -20.00 4.03 -11.88
CA TYR A 159 -18.62 3.67 -11.61
C TYR A 159 -18.51 2.91 -10.28
N ASP A 160 -18.02 1.67 -10.34
CA ASP A 160 -17.69 0.86 -9.16
C ASP A 160 -16.16 0.83 -8.96
N PRO A 161 -15.62 1.43 -7.88
CA PRO A 161 -14.19 1.36 -7.58
C PRO A 161 -13.70 -0.06 -7.26
N TRP A 162 -14.60 -1.01 -6.97
CA TRP A 162 -14.29 -2.41 -6.68
C TRP A 162 -14.42 -3.32 -7.90
N ASP A 163 -14.62 -2.75 -9.09
CA ASP A 163 -14.56 -3.51 -10.34
C ASP A 163 -13.11 -3.72 -10.79
N ALA A 164 -12.72 -4.97 -11.00
CA ALA A 164 -11.36 -5.33 -11.41
C ALA A 164 -11.10 -5.12 -12.91
N ALA A 165 -12.16 -4.94 -13.70
CA ALA A 165 -12.08 -4.91 -15.14
C ALA A 165 -11.00 -3.93 -15.65
N HIS A 166 -10.14 -4.43 -16.54
CA HIS A 166 -9.03 -3.71 -17.20
C HIS A 166 -7.89 -3.22 -16.30
N ARG A 167 -8.02 -3.30 -14.96
CA ARG A 167 -6.97 -2.81 -14.04
C ARG A 167 -5.66 -3.60 -14.14
N THR A 168 -5.74 -4.88 -14.47
CA THR A 168 -4.59 -5.76 -14.68
C THR A 168 -3.90 -5.55 -16.03
N GLU A 169 -4.47 -4.72 -16.90
CA GLU A 169 -3.96 -4.40 -18.24
C GLU A 169 -3.27 -3.02 -18.26
N VAL A 170 -3.16 -2.36 -17.11
CA VAL A 170 -2.48 -1.06 -16.96
C VAL A 170 -0.97 -1.30 -16.84
N GLU A 171 -0.20 -0.66 -17.71
CA GLU A 171 1.26 -0.59 -17.62
C GLU A 171 1.70 0.86 -17.47
N GLU A 172 2.24 1.20 -16.29
CA GLU A 172 2.75 2.55 -16.01
C GLU A 172 3.92 2.93 -16.94
N TYR A 173 4.02 4.22 -17.28
CA TYR A 173 5.12 4.71 -18.09
C TYR A 173 6.45 4.49 -17.38
N THR A 174 7.46 4.12 -18.16
CA THR A 174 8.83 4.01 -17.66
C THR A 174 9.53 5.33 -17.89
N VAL A 175 9.88 6.00 -16.79
CA VAL A 175 10.70 7.20 -16.80
C VAL A 175 12.03 6.85 -16.15
N ASP A 176 13.13 7.22 -16.79
CA ASP A 176 14.47 6.92 -16.28
C ASP A 176 14.63 7.43 -14.84
N ASN A 177 15.24 6.59 -14.01
CA ASN A 177 15.54 6.87 -12.60
C ASN A 177 14.32 7.24 -11.72
N THR A 178 13.12 6.79 -12.10
CA THR A 178 11.88 7.03 -11.35
C THR A 178 11.27 5.72 -10.87
N THR A 179 10.82 5.71 -9.62
CA THR A 179 10.09 4.56 -9.03
C THR A 179 8.72 4.42 -9.68
N LYS A 180 8.42 3.22 -10.20
CA LYS A 180 7.11 2.86 -10.75
C LYS A 180 6.53 1.63 -10.06
N CYS A 181 5.22 1.45 -10.16
CA CYS A 181 4.55 0.23 -9.74
C CYS A 181 4.21 -0.62 -10.97
N SER A 182 4.93 -1.73 -11.17
CA SER A 182 4.70 -2.63 -12.31
C SER A 182 3.68 -3.73 -12.04
N VAL A 183 2.93 -3.63 -10.93
CA VAL A 183 1.96 -4.65 -10.51
C VAL A 183 0.63 -4.01 -10.16
N PHE A 184 -0.47 -4.70 -10.45
CA PHE A 184 -1.78 -4.32 -9.96
C PHE A 184 -1.89 -4.61 -8.46
N ARG A 185 -2.12 -3.57 -7.65
CA ARG A 185 -2.32 -3.67 -6.20
C ARG A 185 -3.75 -3.31 -5.85
N HIS A 186 -4.48 -4.28 -5.30
CA HIS A 186 -5.86 -4.11 -4.84
C HIS A 186 -5.94 -3.06 -3.72
N LEU A 187 -5.15 -3.27 -2.65
CA LEU A 187 -5.04 -2.35 -1.53
C LEU A 187 -3.57 -2.24 -1.09
N PRO A 188 -2.88 -1.09 -1.26
CA PRO A 188 -1.60 -0.87 -0.59
C PRO A 188 -1.74 -1.00 0.93
N GLY A 189 -0.82 -1.75 1.55
CA GLY A 189 -0.83 -2.10 2.97
C GLY A 189 0.54 -1.88 3.62
N LEU A 190 0.54 -1.69 4.94
CA LEU A 190 1.75 -1.75 5.76
C LEU A 190 1.40 -2.40 7.10
N ASP A 191 2.18 -3.41 7.50
CA ASP A 191 2.13 -3.98 8.84
C ASP A 191 2.93 -3.12 9.82
N ARG A 192 2.38 -2.95 11.02
CA ARG A 192 3.00 -2.14 12.07
C ARG A 192 3.54 -3.04 13.16
N ALA A 193 4.85 -2.93 13.42
CA ALA A 193 5.51 -3.59 14.55
C ALA A 193 5.38 -2.83 15.88
N VAL A 194 5.23 -1.50 15.82
CA VAL A 194 5.16 -0.63 17.00
C VAL A 194 4.01 0.36 16.83
N GLY A 195 3.28 0.58 17.93
CA GLY A 195 2.16 1.53 18.00
C GLY A 195 2.60 2.97 17.78
N HIS A 196 1.65 3.80 17.37
CA HIS A 196 1.83 5.24 17.25
C HIS A 196 0.63 5.95 17.88
N ASP A 197 0.93 7.00 18.64
CA ASP A 197 -0.08 7.92 19.16
C ASP A 197 -0.60 8.82 18.02
N PRO A 198 -1.89 9.22 18.03
CA PRO A 198 -2.40 10.21 17.11
C PRO A 198 -1.53 11.49 17.14
N GLY A 199 -0.94 11.87 16.00
CA GLY A 199 -0.07 13.06 15.89
C GLY A 199 1.43 12.77 15.73
N SER A 200 1.89 11.54 15.94
CA SER A 200 3.31 11.14 15.81
C SER A 200 3.78 10.91 14.35
N GLY A 201 3.06 11.45 13.36
CA GLY A 201 3.39 11.27 11.94
C GLY A 201 2.97 9.92 11.34
N ALA A 202 2.01 9.23 11.97
CA ALA A 202 1.33 8.07 11.39
C ALA A 202 0.66 8.40 10.04
N ALA A 203 0.39 7.38 9.22
CA ALA A 203 -0.26 7.58 7.92
C ALA A 203 -1.66 8.20 8.11
N ALA A 204 -1.79 9.50 7.83
CA ALA A 204 -3.08 10.17 7.86
C ALA A 204 -3.90 9.75 6.64
N ARG A 205 -4.89 8.87 6.86
CA ARG A 205 -5.98 8.60 5.90
C ARG A 205 -7.22 9.31 6.43
N GLY A 206 -8.17 9.67 5.56
CA GLY A 206 -9.42 10.33 5.97
C GLY A 206 -10.28 9.59 7.02
N ALA A 207 -9.83 8.42 7.49
CA ALA A 207 -10.45 7.60 8.54
C ALA A 207 -9.43 6.66 9.26
N ASP A 208 -8.22 7.09 9.63
CA ASP A 208 -7.31 6.28 10.50
C ASP A 208 -7.49 6.64 11.99
N PRO A 209 -7.90 5.70 12.87
CA PRO A 209 -8.07 5.96 14.31
C PRO A 209 -6.78 5.79 15.14
N GLY A 210 -5.64 5.40 14.56
CA GLY A 210 -4.41 5.12 15.32
C GLY A 210 -4.42 3.73 16.00
N GLY A 211 -3.26 3.08 16.07
CA GLY A 211 -3.07 1.75 16.69
C GLY A 211 -2.23 0.75 15.88
N ASP A 212 -1.93 -0.39 16.52
CA ASP A 212 -1.24 -1.56 15.94
C ASP A 212 -2.14 -2.32 14.96
N GLY A 213 -1.60 -2.73 13.81
CA GLY A 213 -2.30 -3.54 12.81
C GLY A 213 -1.89 -3.27 11.37
N LEU A 214 -2.35 -4.12 10.44
CA LEU A 214 -2.22 -3.89 9.01
C LEU A 214 -3.17 -2.78 8.58
N CYS A 215 -2.64 -1.74 7.94
CA CYS A 215 -3.44 -0.65 7.36
C CYS A 215 -3.55 -0.80 5.84
N ALA A 216 -4.66 -1.34 5.32
CA ALA A 216 -4.93 -1.46 3.88
C ALA A 216 -5.83 -0.34 3.35
N ALA A 217 -5.60 0.17 2.13
CA ALA A 217 -6.46 1.18 1.49
C ALA A 217 -6.65 0.93 -0.01
N ALA A 218 -7.85 1.19 -0.53
CA ALA A 218 -8.20 1.17 -1.95
C ALA A 218 -7.90 2.53 -2.58
N PRO A 219 -7.63 2.60 -3.89
CA PRO A 219 -7.58 3.87 -4.58
C PRO A 219 -8.90 4.63 -4.36
N PRO A 220 -8.85 5.94 -4.03
CA PRO A 220 -10.04 6.68 -3.63
C PRO A 220 -11.01 6.85 -4.79
N ALA A 221 -12.29 6.50 -4.58
CA ALA A 221 -13.39 7.09 -5.33
C ALA A 221 -13.80 8.38 -4.61
N ARG A 222 -13.33 9.54 -5.07
CA ARG A 222 -13.90 10.80 -4.59
C ARG A 222 -15.29 10.97 -5.20
N ARG A 223 -16.31 11.07 -4.35
CA ARG A 223 -17.54 11.81 -4.69
C ARG A 223 -17.14 13.27 -4.91
N CYS A 224 -17.42 13.81 -6.09
CA CYS A 224 -17.44 15.26 -6.28
C CYS A 224 -18.49 15.83 -5.32
N ALA A 225 -18.06 16.56 -4.30
CA ALA A 225 -18.94 17.48 -3.60
C ALA A 225 -19.27 18.59 -4.59
N GLY A 226 -20.56 18.72 -4.93
CA GLY A 226 -21.03 19.68 -5.89
C GLY A 226 -20.69 21.12 -5.51
N ARG A 227 -20.37 21.90 -6.54
CA ARG A 227 -21.01 23.19 -6.81
C ARG A 227 -21.38 23.22 -8.28
#